data_AF-A0A0E0LEX5-F1
#
_entry.id   AF-A0A0E0LEX5-F1
#
_cell.length_a   1.000
_cell.length_b   1.000
_cell.length_c   1.000
_cell.angle_alpha   90.00
_cell.angle_beta   90.00
_cell.angle_gamma   90.00
#
_symmetry.space_group_name_H-M   'P 1'
#
loop_
_entity.id
_entity.type
_entity.pdbx_description
1 polymer ?
#
loop_
_entity_poly.entity_id
_entity_poly.type
_entity_poly.pdbx_seq_one_letter_code
_entity_poly.pdbx_strand_id
1 'polypeptide(L)'
;MGAELRRDDMEVAEEDISDSQAFRFVEHVLQSVRMDPFQVDLRDKEEYDSLLSIVDSSKKRSFDDEALLVTTLKALSEAVSKIDIMYHHALLNNIFTMSIWYLNSDTRDALLSLITRLAAVADQFLRECLQMLVNNFTPPGSLTAFIGQPRWLARKKEIYSQLHESLRMISDTVPLAPRMLKDIIDRSMPKLFDKKSKIVSFVECMLGLDNDRMGDLIGALLLAKVVDLLTELDALFGGNACAEKLDGLMVVFCEHLKSCKEHGRLPQEFDILKTIFRASVLRVHKSKFAQFIMFYACSLDPEICGLEFALFLSDIFIKKEEDSISSFICWKLSVSGKVSGLIDAFLNL
;
A
#
# COMPACT_ATOMS: atom_id res chain seq x y z
N MET A 1 -72.57 -13.34 -11.55
CA MET A 1 -71.59 -14.16 -10.79
C MET A 1 -70.54 -14.62 -11.78
N GLY A 2 -69.45 -13.85 -11.89
CA GLY A 2 -68.33 -14.16 -12.75
C GLY A 2 -67.39 -15.11 -12.01
N ALA A 3 -67.01 -16.21 -12.66
CA ALA A 3 -65.98 -17.12 -12.17
C ALA A 3 -64.64 -16.67 -12.76
N GLU A 4 -63.71 -16.39 -11.86
CA GLU A 4 -62.38 -15.83 -12.12
C GLU A 4 -61.49 -16.81 -12.91
N LEU A 5 -60.97 -16.31 -14.03
CA LEU A 5 -59.80 -16.85 -14.70
C LEU A 5 -58.57 -16.50 -13.84
N ARG A 6 -58.02 -17.50 -13.13
CA ARG A 6 -56.68 -17.40 -12.54
C ARG A 6 -55.67 -17.42 -13.68
N ARG A 7 -54.94 -16.31 -13.80
CA ARG A 7 -53.74 -16.17 -14.63
C ARG A 7 -52.67 -17.12 -14.11
N ASP A 8 -52.12 -17.91 -15.03
CA ASP A 8 -50.80 -18.52 -14.88
C ASP A 8 -49.79 -17.37 -14.81
N ASP A 9 -49.31 -17.09 -13.59
CA ASP A 9 -48.15 -16.24 -13.38
C ASP A 9 -46.92 -17.08 -13.76
N MET A 10 -46.49 -16.89 -15.01
CA MET A 10 -45.24 -17.36 -15.56
C MET A 10 -44.09 -16.81 -14.71
N GLU A 11 -43.51 -17.64 -13.85
CA GLU A 11 -42.22 -17.39 -13.21
C GLU A 11 -41.19 -17.15 -14.32
N VAL A 12 -40.83 -15.88 -14.51
CA VAL A 12 -39.67 -15.48 -15.29
C VAL A 12 -38.47 -15.94 -14.47
N ALA A 13 -37.87 -17.07 -14.87
CA ALA A 13 -36.57 -17.48 -14.36
C ALA A 13 -35.58 -16.37 -14.70
N GLU A 14 -35.16 -15.61 -13.69
CA GLU A 14 -34.01 -14.72 -13.76
C GLU A 14 -32.79 -15.60 -14.10
N GLU A 15 -32.32 -15.52 -15.35
CA GLU A 15 -31.10 -16.19 -15.79
C GLU A 15 -29.90 -15.49 -15.14
N ASP A 16 -29.54 -15.92 -13.94
CA ASP A 16 -28.21 -15.71 -13.39
C ASP A 16 -27.20 -16.24 -14.43
N ILE A 17 -26.48 -15.33 -15.10
CA ILE A 17 -25.42 -15.68 -16.05
C ILE A 17 -24.41 -16.55 -15.30
N SER A 18 -24.37 -17.84 -15.63
CA SER A 18 -23.44 -18.78 -15.00
C SER A 18 -22.00 -18.33 -15.27
N ASP A 19 -21.12 -18.43 -14.26
CA ASP A 19 -19.67 -18.16 -14.39
C ASP A 19 -19.05 -18.78 -15.65
N SER A 20 -19.54 -19.96 -16.06
CA SER A 20 -19.11 -20.67 -17.26
C SER A 20 -19.53 -20.02 -18.59
N GLN A 21 -20.70 -19.37 -18.63
CA GLN A 21 -21.19 -18.62 -19.78
C GLN A 21 -20.47 -17.29 -19.91
N ALA A 22 -20.23 -16.61 -18.79
CA ALA A 22 -19.44 -15.38 -18.76
C ALA A 22 -17.99 -15.61 -19.23
N PHE A 23 -17.36 -16.71 -18.80
CA PHE A 23 -16.03 -17.09 -19.30
C PHE A 23 -16.00 -17.26 -20.83
N ARG A 24 -16.94 -18.02 -21.38
CA ARG A 24 -17.02 -18.24 -22.84
C ARG A 24 -17.28 -16.95 -23.61
N PHE A 25 -18.13 -16.07 -23.08
CA PHE A 25 -18.40 -14.77 -23.67
C PHE A 25 -17.15 -13.89 -23.68
N VAL A 26 -16.48 -13.74 -22.53
CA VAL A 26 -15.25 -12.94 -22.42
C VAL A 26 -14.14 -13.51 -23.29
N GLU A 27 -13.95 -14.83 -23.31
CA GLU A 27 -12.95 -15.48 -24.17
C GLU A 27 -13.24 -15.22 -25.66
N HIS A 28 -14.51 -15.33 -26.08
CA HIS A 28 -14.91 -15.08 -27.46
C HIS A 28 -14.64 -13.63 -27.87
N VAL A 29 -15.08 -12.66 -27.04
CA VAL A 29 -14.90 -11.22 -27.30
C VAL A 29 -13.41 -10.83 -27.33
N LEU A 30 -12.59 -11.37 -26.43
CA LEU A 30 -11.15 -11.11 -26.44
C LEU A 30 -10.44 -11.73 -27.65
N GLN A 31 -10.96 -12.83 -28.21
CA GLN A 31 -10.37 -13.45 -29.39
C GLN A 31 -10.83 -12.79 -30.68
N SER A 32 -12.09 -12.34 -30.76
CA SER A 32 -12.63 -11.67 -31.96
C SER A 32 -11.97 -10.31 -32.21
N VAL A 33 -11.56 -9.61 -31.15
CA VAL A 33 -10.90 -8.28 -31.24
C VAL A 33 -9.38 -8.37 -31.46
N ARG A 34 -8.76 -9.57 -31.38
CA ARG A 34 -7.32 -9.80 -31.70
C ARG A 34 -7.05 -9.89 -33.20
N MET A 35 -7.61 -8.95 -33.95
CA MET A 35 -7.50 -8.86 -35.41
C MET A 35 -7.11 -7.42 -35.78
N ASP A 36 -6.74 -7.19 -37.05
CA ASP A 36 -6.55 -5.83 -37.55
C ASP A 36 -7.84 -5.00 -37.33
N PRO A 37 -7.77 -3.74 -36.81
CA PRO A 37 -8.94 -2.92 -36.51
C PRO A 37 -9.92 -2.73 -37.70
N PHE A 38 -9.44 -2.90 -38.93
CA PHE A 38 -10.25 -2.81 -40.14
C PHE A 38 -10.97 -4.12 -40.52
N GLN A 39 -10.72 -5.23 -39.81
CA GLN A 39 -11.31 -6.55 -40.06
C GLN A 39 -12.22 -7.05 -38.91
N VAL A 40 -12.38 -6.28 -37.85
CA VAL A 40 -13.30 -6.60 -36.75
C VAL A 40 -14.75 -6.39 -37.19
N ASP A 41 -15.63 -7.38 -37.01
CA ASP A 41 -17.08 -7.22 -37.29
C ASP A 41 -17.63 -6.12 -36.36
N LEU A 42 -18.59 -5.33 -36.86
CA LEU A 42 -19.26 -4.29 -36.09
C LEU A 42 -19.92 -4.89 -34.83
N ARG A 43 -20.44 -6.12 -34.91
CA ARG A 43 -21.01 -6.82 -33.75
C ARG A 43 -19.96 -7.16 -32.69
N ASP A 44 -18.80 -7.65 -33.08
CA ASP A 44 -17.71 -7.97 -32.14
C ASP A 44 -17.20 -6.70 -31.45
N LYS A 45 -17.18 -5.58 -32.18
CA LYS A 45 -16.84 -4.28 -31.62
C LYS A 45 -17.88 -3.77 -30.63
N GLU A 46 -19.17 -3.92 -30.94
CA GLU A 46 -20.27 -3.58 -30.03
C GLU A 46 -20.26 -4.45 -28.75
N GLU A 47 -19.93 -5.74 -28.87
CA GLU A 47 -19.76 -6.65 -27.73
C GLU A 47 -18.57 -6.25 -26.85
N TYR A 48 -17.45 -5.85 -27.46
CA TYR A 48 -16.30 -5.32 -26.73
C TYR A 48 -16.59 -3.96 -26.08
N ASP A 49 -17.30 -3.06 -26.76
CA ASP A 49 -17.74 -1.78 -26.20
C ASP A 49 -18.73 -1.98 -25.05
N SER A 50 -19.60 -2.99 -25.14
CA SER A 50 -20.47 -3.41 -24.05
C SER A 50 -19.66 -3.89 -22.84
N LEU A 51 -18.65 -4.73 -23.05
CA LEU A 51 -17.73 -5.19 -22.00
C LEU A 51 -16.95 -4.02 -21.38
N LEU A 52 -16.45 -3.07 -22.19
CA LEU A 52 -15.82 -1.85 -21.69
C LEU A 52 -16.78 -1.02 -20.83
N SER A 53 -18.06 -0.99 -21.20
CA SER A 53 -19.09 -0.23 -20.50
C SER A 53 -19.44 -0.80 -19.12
N ILE A 54 -19.23 -2.12 -18.91
CA ILE A 54 -19.39 -2.83 -17.63
C ILE A 54 -18.19 -2.53 -16.72
N VAL A 55 -16.99 -2.57 -17.30
CA VAL A 55 -15.71 -2.33 -16.61
C VAL A 55 -15.43 -0.82 -16.44
N ASP A 56 -16.31 0.07 -16.89
CA ASP A 56 -16.13 1.51 -16.76
C ASP A 56 -16.23 1.95 -15.28
N SER A 57 -15.14 2.48 -14.74
CA SER A 57 -15.04 2.94 -13.35
C SER A 57 -15.87 4.19 -13.04
N SER A 58 -16.36 4.91 -14.07
CA SER A 58 -17.06 6.19 -13.93
C SER A 58 -18.56 6.09 -13.63
N LYS A 59 -19.17 4.91 -13.82
CA LYS A 59 -20.61 4.72 -13.64
C LYS A 59 -21.00 4.43 -12.19
N LYS A 60 -22.13 5.03 -11.77
CA LYS A 60 -22.81 4.70 -10.51
C LYS A 60 -23.50 3.35 -10.67
N ARG A 61 -23.10 2.35 -9.87
CA ARG A 61 -23.53 0.95 -10.05
C ARG A 61 -24.78 0.61 -9.24
N SER A 62 -25.68 -0.15 -9.84
CA SER A 62 -26.73 -0.90 -9.13
C SER A 62 -26.16 -2.21 -8.56
N PHE A 63 -26.94 -2.92 -7.73
CA PHE A 63 -26.54 -4.23 -7.19
C PHE A 63 -26.35 -5.28 -8.31
N ASP A 64 -27.20 -5.26 -9.33
CA ASP A 64 -27.11 -6.18 -10.48
C ASP A 64 -25.90 -5.88 -11.35
N ASP A 65 -25.58 -4.60 -11.57
CA ASP A 65 -24.36 -4.19 -12.29
C ASP A 65 -23.09 -4.64 -11.58
N GLU A 66 -23.13 -4.73 -10.24
CA GLU A 66 -21.99 -5.16 -9.44
C GLU A 66 -21.79 -6.67 -9.48
N ALA A 67 -22.87 -7.46 -9.46
CA ALA A 67 -22.80 -8.90 -9.71
C ALA A 67 -22.23 -9.19 -11.11
N LEU A 68 -22.72 -8.47 -12.14
CA LEU A 68 -22.22 -8.60 -13.50
C LEU A 68 -20.73 -8.26 -13.61
N LEU A 69 -20.28 -7.22 -12.91
CA LEU A 69 -18.88 -6.84 -12.86
C LEU A 69 -18.01 -7.93 -12.19
N VAL A 70 -18.45 -8.49 -11.06
CA VAL A 70 -17.75 -9.58 -10.38
C VAL A 70 -17.56 -10.77 -11.32
N THR A 71 -18.64 -11.20 -11.97
CA THR A 71 -18.62 -12.34 -12.91
C THR A 71 -17.70 -12.04 -14.10
N THR A 72 -17.76 -10.82 -14.64
CA THR A 72 -16.88 -10.39 -15.75
C THR A 72 -15.42 -10.34 -15.33
N LEU A 73 -15.09 -9.84 -14.14
CA LEU A 73 -13.73 -9.79 -13.61
C LEU A 73 -13.16 -11.18 -13.36
N LYS A 74 -13.97 -12.11 -12.82
CA LYS A 74 -13.57 -13.52 -12.66
C LYS A 74 -13.33 -14.19 -14.02
N ALA A 75 -14.22 -13.99 -14.98
CA ALA A 75 -14.04 -14.49 -16.34
C ALA A 75 -12.76 -13.94 -17.00
N LEU A 76 -12.47 -12.64 -16.83
CA LEU A 76 -11.22 -12.03 -17.28
C LEU A 76 -10.00 -12.64 -16.59
N SER A 77 -10.12 -12.96 -15.29
CA SER A 77 -9.07 -13.58 -14.46
C SER A 77 -8.70 -14.98 -14.95
N GLU A 78 -9.66 -15.71 -15.50
CA GLU A 78 -9.44 -17.00 -16.15
C GLU A 78 -8.92 -16.84 -17.60
N ALA A 79 -9.37 -15.80 -18.30
CA ALA A 79 -9.00 -15.51 -19.69
C ALA A 79 -7.70 -14.69 -19.84
N VAL A 80 -6.92 -14.47 -18.77
CA VAL A 80 -5.70 -13.64 -18.77
C VAL A 80 -4.72 -13.99 -19.88
N SER A 81 -4.59 -15.28 -20.22
CA SER A 81 -3.71 -15.76 -21.30
C SER A 81 -4.07 -15.23 -22.70
N LYS A 82 -5.28 -14.70 -22.87
CA LYS A 82 -5.80 -14.16 -24.12
C LYS A 82 -5.72 -12.63 -24.18
N ILE A 83 -5.39 -11.96 -23.07
CA ILE A 83 -5.31 -10.50 -23.01
C ILE A 83 -4.01 -10.03 -23.64
N ASP A 84 -4.12 -9.16 -24.65
CA ASP A 84 -3.00 -8.58 -25.38
C ASP A 84 -2.95 -7.06 -25.15
N ILE A 85 -1.77 -6.53 -24.84
CA ILE A 85 -1.57 -5.10 -24.53
C ILE A 85 -1.90 -4.19 -25.72
N MET A 86 -1.74 -4.68 -26.95
CA MET A 86 -1.96 -3.87 -28.15
C MET A 86 -3.44 -3.72 -28.49
N TYR A 87 -4.22 -4.79 -28.32
CA TYR A 87 -5.63 -4.82 -28.72
C TYR A 87 -6.57 -4.45 -27.56
N HIS A 88 -6.20 -4.78 -26.32
CA HIS A 88 -7.06 -4.58 -25.15
C HIS A 88 -6.66 -3.39 -24.27
N HIS A 89 -5.94 -2.42 -24.82
CA HIS A 89 -5.46 -1.25 -24.07
C HIS A 89 -6.59 -0.49 -23.35
N ALA A 90 -7.75 -0.31 -23.99
CA ALA A 90 -8.89 0.37 -23.38
C ALA A 90 -9.45 -0.38 -22.16
N LEU A 91 -9.56 -1.71 -22.27
CA LEU A 91 -10.00 -2.57 -21.17
C LEU A 91 -9.01 -2.53 -20.02
N LEU A 92 -7.73 -2.73 -20.31
CA LEU A 92 -6.64 -2.65 -19.33
C LEU A 92 -6.61 -1.29 -18.64
N ASN A 93 -6.76 -0.20 -19.39
CA ASN A 93 -6.82 1.14 -18.83
C ASN A 93 -8.03 1.31 -17.89
N ASN A 94 -9.20 0.78 -18.23
CA ASN A 94 -10.36 0.81 -17.34
C ASN A 94 -10.12 0.01 -16.06
N ILE A 95 -9.51 -1.18 -16.17
CA ILE A 95 -9.15 -2.03 -15.02
C ILE A 95 -8.13 -1.32 -14.11
N PHE A 96 -7.05 -0.76 -14.69
CA PHE A 96 -5.99 -0.11 -13.93
C PHE A 96 -6.39 1.26 -13.35
N THR A 97 -7.42 1.90 -13.90
CA THR A 97 -7.96 3.15 -13.35
C THR A 97 -9.00 2.94 -12.25
N MET A 98 -9.46 1.69 -12.03
CA MET A 98 -10.39 1.40 -10.93
C MET A 98 -9.77 1.70 -9.56
N SER A 99 -10.56 2.35 -8.71
CA SER A 99 -10.19 2.61 -7.32
C SER A 99 -10.85 1.57 -6.42
N ILE A 100 -10.03 0.76 -5.77
CA ILE A 100 -10.44 -0.32 -4.86
C ILE A 100 -11.34 0.20 -3.71
N TRP A 101 -11.16 1.47 -3.35
CA TRP A 101 -11.88 2.12 -2.25
C TRP A 101 -13.40 2.25 -2.44
N TYR A 102 -13.90 2.23 -3.68
CA TYR A 102 -15.33 2.33 -3.97
C TYR A 102 -16.01 0.98 -4.20
N LEU A 103 -15.22 -0.10 -4.30
CA LEU A 103 -15.72 -1.43 -4.63
C LEU A 103 -16.19 -2.17 -3.36
N ASN A 104 -17.19 -3.05 -3.50
CA ASN A 104 -17.55 -4.00 -2.44
C ASN A 104 -16.47 -5.08 -2.27
N SER A 105 -16.59 -5.87 -1.20
CA SER A 105 -15.62 -6.92 -0.87
C SER A 105 -15.42 -7.90 -2.02
N ASP A 106 -16.51 -8.45 -2.56
CA ASP A 106 -16.44 -9.47 -3.62
C ASP A 106 -15.84 -8.92 -4.92
N THR A 107 -16.19 -7.68 -5.29
CA THR A 107 -15.66 -7.00 -6.48
C THR A 107 -14.18 -6.68 -6.33
N ARG A 108 -13.76 -6.26 -5.14
CA ARG A 108 -12.36 -6.00 -4.80
C ARG A 108 -11.54 -7.29 -4.86
N ASP A 109 -12.06 -8.38 -4.32
CA ASP A 109 -11.40 -9.69 -4.35
C ASP A 109 -11.25 -10.21 -5.78
N ALA A 110 -12.30 -10.07 -6.60
CA ALA A 110 -12.25 -10.44 -8.02
C ALA A 110 -11.22 -9.59 -8.80
N LEU A 111 -11.18 -8.29 -8.56
CA LEU A 111 -10.21 -7.38 -9.19
C LEU A 111 -8.78 -7.71 -8.77
N LEU A 112 -8.52 -7.89 -7.47
CA LEU A 112 -7.19 -8.22 -6.95
C LEU A 112 -6.70 -9.58 -7.43
N SER A 113 -7.60 -10.56 -7.53
CA SER A 113 -7.32 -11.86 -8.15
C SER A 113 -6.91 -11.71 -9.62
N LEU A 114 -7.65 -10.92 -10.39
CA LEU A 114 -7.32 -10.60 -11.78
C LEU A 114 -5.95 -9.91 -11.90
N ILE A 115 -5.66 -8.90 -11.07
CA ILE A 115 -4.37 -8.19 -11.08
C ILE A 115 -3.21 -9.13 -10.74
N THR A 116 -3.39 -10.00 -9.75
CA THR A 116 -2.37 -10.99 -9.35
C THR A 116 -2.08 -11.97 -10.49
N ARG A 117 -3.12 -12.45 -11.19
CA ARG A 117 -2.95 -13.34 -12.34
C ARG A 117 -2.36 -12.65 -13.57
N LEU A 118 -2.77 -11.40 -13.85
CA LEU A 118 -2.17 -10.59 -14.91
C LEU A 118 -0.66 -10.40 -14.71
N ALA A 119 -0.26 -10.07 -13.48
CA ALA A 119 1.14 -9.92 -13.12
C ALA A 119 1.92 -11.25 -13.24
N ALA A 120 1.27 -12.39 -13.00
CA ALA A 120 1.89 -13.71 -13.11
C ALA A 120 2.09 -14.20 -14.56
N VAL A 121 1.20 -13.83 -15.48
CA VAL A 121 1.19 -14.36 -16.84
C VAL A 121 2.15 -13.63 -17.78
N ALA A 122 2.38 -12.32 -17.57
CA ALA A 122 3.29 -11.57 -18.43
C ALA A 122 4.03 -10.44 -17.68
N ASP A 123 5.35 -10.43 -17.83
CA ASP A 123 6.23 -9.35 -17.33
C ASP A 123 5.82 -7.96 -17.85
N GLN A 124 5.13 -7.91 -18.99
CA GLN A 124 4.68 -6.68 -19.64
C GLN A 124 3.59 -5.94 -18.87
N PHE A 125 2.82 -6.62 -18.01
CA PHE A 125 1.78 -6.01 -17.19
C PHE A 125 2.22 -5.80 -15.75
N LEU A 126 3.34 -6.38 -15.35
CA LEU A 126 3.82 -6.36 -13.96
C LEU A 126 3.97 -4.93 -13.45
N ARG A 127 4.50 -4.01 -14.27
CA ARG A 127 4.69 -2.61 -13.89
C ARG A 127 3.34 -1.92 -13.62
N GLU A 128 2.38 -2.10 -14.52
CA GLU A 128 1.07 -1.47 -14.51
C GLU A 128 0.22 -2.01 -13.35
N CYS A 129 0.28 -3.32 -13.11
CA CYS A 129 -0.32 -3.98 -11.95
C CYS A 129 0.23 -3.41 -10.63
N LEU A 130 1.56 -3.38 -10.47
CA LEU A 130 2.19 -2.82 -9.27
C LEU A 130 1.88 -1.33 -9.11
N GLN A 131 1.88 -0.55 -10.20
CA GLN A 131 1.55 0.87 -10.16
C GLN A 131 0.10 1.10 -9.74
N MET A 132 -0.85 0.30 -10.23
CA MET A 132 -2.25 0.36 -9.82
C MET A 132 -2.40 0.09 -8.32
N LEU A 133 -1.73 -0.94 -7.79
CA LEU A 133 -1.76 -1.28 -6.37
C LEU A 133 -1.18 -0.14 -5.51
N VAL A 134 -0.02 0.41 -5.91
CA VAL A 134 0.63 1.53 -5.19
C VAL A 134 -0.22 2.82 -5.27
N ASN A 135 -0.89 3.09 -6.39
CA ASN A 135 -1.79 4.23 -6.51
C ASN A 135 -2.98 4.13 -5.53
N ASN A 136 -3.40 2.89 -5.22
CA ASN A 136 -4.46 2.62 -4.26
C ASN A 136 -4.00 2.67 -2.80
N PHE A 137 -2.71 2.86 -2.49
CA PHE A 137 -2.25 3.08 -1.10
C PHE A 137 -2.88 4.34 -0.51
N THR A 138 -3.12 5.34 -1.37
CA THR A 138 -3.78 6.57 -1.00
C THR A 138 -5.26 6.54 -1.37
N PRO A 139 -6.15 6.77 -0.40
CA PRO A 139 -7.57 6.88 -0.68
C PRO A 139 -7.88 8.13 -1.53
N PRO A 140 -8.87 8.06 -2.43
CA PRO A 140 -9.35 9.20 -3.19
C PRO A 140 -9.71 10.39 -2.29
N GLY A 141 -9.45 11.61 -2.78
CA GLY A 141 -9.61 12.85 -2.00
C GLY A 141 -11.01 13.05 -1.37
N SER A 142 -12.05 12.54 -2.02
CA SER A 142 -13.44 12.51 -1.53
C SER A 142 -13.61 11.70 -0.24
N LEU A 143 -12.84 10.63 -0.07
CA LEU A 143 -12.92 9.74 1.09
C LEU A 143 -12.03 10.21 2.25
N THR A 144 -11.07 11.09 1.99
CA THR A 144 -10.11 11.55 3.02
C THR A 144 -10.76 12.20 4.25
N ALA A 145 -11.97 12.76 4.12
CA ALA A 145 -12.73 13.32 5.23
C ALA A 145 -13.42 12.24 6.11
N PHE A 146 -13.71 11.06 5.55
CA PHE A 146 -14.48 10.00 6.21
C PHE A 146 -13.61 8.93 6.87
N ILE A 147 -12.31 8.87 6.53
CA ILE A 147 -11.37 7.85 7.03
C ILE A 147 -11.18 7.88 8.54
N GLY A 148 -11.42 9.01 9.20
CA GLY A 148 -11.36 9.11 10.66
C GLY A 148 -12.50 8.37 11.38
N GLN A 149 -13.53 7.89 10.66
CA GLN A 149 -14.65 7.19 11.27
C GLN A 149 -14.32 5.72 11.59
N PRO A 150 -14.79 5.15 12.72
CA PRO A 150 -14.50 3.76 13.10
C PRO A 150 -14.87 2.72 12.03
N ARG A 151 -16.01 2.92 11.36
CA ARG A 151 -16.47 2.07 10.25
C ARG A 151 -15.49 2.07 9.07
N TRP A 152 -14.94 3.23 8.76
CA TRP A 152 -13.96 3.38 7.69
C TRP A 152 -12.57 2.90 8.09
N LEU A 153 -12.19 2.98 9.37
CA LEU A 153 -10.94 2.41 9.86
C LEU A 153 -10.90 0.88 9.70
N ALA A 154 -12.00 0.18 10.03
CA ALA A 154 -12.10 -1.27 9.83
C ALA A 154 -11.98 -1.63 8.33
N ARG A 155 -12.72 -0.93 7.46
CA ARG A 155 -12.65 -1.14 6.02
C ARG A 155 -11.28 -0.81 5.43
N LYS A 156 -10.62 0.25 5.92
CA LYS A 156 -9.27 0.62 5.50
C LYS A 156 -8.26 -0.49 5.82
N LYS A 157 -8.30 -1.02 7.05
CA LYS A 157 -7.44 -2.14 7.45
C LYS A 157 -7.64 -3.37 6.57
N GLU A 158 -8.90 -3.69 6.25
CA GLU A 158 -9.25 -4.78 5.35
C GLU A 158 -8.69 -4.55 3.93
N ILE A 159 -8.88 -3.36 3.35
CA ILE A 159 -8.32 -3.01 2.03
C ILE A 159 -6.80 -3.13 2.04
N TYR A 160 -6.12 -2.64 3.08
CA TYR A 160 -4.67 -2.74 3.20
C TYR A 160 -4.22 -4.18 3.30
N SER A 161 -4.88 -5.01 4.11
CA SER A 161 -4.58 -6.43 4.21
C SER A 161 -4.65 -7.14 2.86
N GLN A 162 -5.69 -6.86 2.06
CA GLN A 162 -5.85 -7.48 0.74
C GLN A 162 -4.86 -6.95 -0.29
N LEU A 163 -4.51 -5.66 -0.24
CA LEU A 163 -3.45 -5.08 -1.06
C LEU A 163 -2.10 -5.73 -0.75
N HIS A 164 -1.78 -5.89 0.54
CA HIS A 164 -0.56 -6.54 1.01
C HIS A 164 -0.51 -8.01 0.60
N GLU A 165 -1.62 -8.74 0.73
CA GLU A 165 -1.75 -10.12 0.28
C GLU A 165 -1.55 -10.25 -1.24
N SER A 166 -2.15 -9.36 -2.03
CA SER A 166 -1.98 -9.37 -3.49
C SER A 166 -0.53 -9.08 -3.89
N LEU A 167 0.10 -8.08 -3.27
CA LEU A 167 1.52 -7.76 -3.51
C LEU A 167 2.43 -8.94 -3.12
N ARG A 168 2.13 -9.61 -2.01
CA ARG A 168 2.83 -10.82 -1.56
C ARG A 168 2.71 -11.93 -2.60
N MET A 169 1.49 -12.24 -3.06
CA MET A 169 1.26 -13.27 -4.09
C MET A 169 2.00 -12.97 -5.39
N ILE A 170 2.02 -11.70 -5.83
CA ILE A 170 2.78 -11.27 -7.01
C ILE A 170 4.29 -11.46 -6.79
N SER A 171 4.79 -11.11 -5.60
CA SER A 171 6.21 -11.26 -5.26
C SER A 171 6.66 -12.71 -5.15
N ASP A 172 5.81 -13.59 -4.63
CA ASP A 172 6.09 -15.02 -4.53
C ASP A 172 6.09 -15.68 -5.92
N THR A 173 5.28 -15.15 -6.83
CA THR A 173 5.19 -15.65 -8.21
C THR A 173 6.28 -15.10 -9.12
N VAL A 174 6.61 -13.81 -8.97
CA VAL A 174 7.52 -13.09 -9.86
C VAL A 174 8.69 -12.48 -9.06
N PRO A 175 9.91 -13.03 -9.17
CA PRO A 175 11.06 -12.59 -8.36
C PRO A 175 11.55 -11.18 -8.70
N LEU A 176 11.18 -10.63 -9.87
CA LEU A 176 11.49 -9.24 -10.24
C LEU A 176 10.56 -8.22 -9.55
N ALA A 177 9.40 -8.65 -9.04
CA ALA A 177 8.39 -7.76 -8.50
C ALA A 177 8.88 -6.90 -7.32
N PRO A 178 9.64 -7.40 -6.32
CA PRO A 178 10.16 -6.56 -5.24
C PRO A 178 11.05 -5.41 -5.72
N ARG A 179 11.87 -5.68 -6.74
CA ARG A 179 12.76 -4.68 -7.34
C ARG A 179 11.97 -3.58 -8.06
N MET A 180 10.95 -3.98 -8.82
CA MET A 180 10.09 -3.02 -9.52
C MET A 180 9.17 -2.26 -8.57
N LEU A 181 8.66 -2.92 -7.53
CA LEU A 181 7.85 -2.30 -6.48
C LEU A 181 8.65 -1.22 -5.77
N LYS A 182 9.92 -1.49 -5.45
CA LYS A 182 10.86 -0.49 -4.93
C LYS A 182 10.93 0.75 -5.82
N ASP A 183 11.15 0.58 -7.12
CA ASP A 183 11.28 1.69 -8.06
C ASP A 183 9.97 2.49 -8.20
N ILE A 184 8.82 1.79 -8.13
CA ILE A 184 7.50 2.41 -8.21
C ILE A 184 7.20 3.20 -6.93
N ILE A 185 7.47 2.62 -5.75
CA ILE A 185 7.29 3.30 -4.46
C ILE A 185 8.14 4.57 -4.42
N ASP A 186 9.39 4.50 -4.87
CA ASP A 186 10.29 5.67 -4.89
C ASP A 186 9.74 6.83 -5.74
N ARG A 187 9.13 6.51 -6.89
CA ARG A 187 8.50 7.52 -7.77
C ARG A 187 7.17 8.03 -7.23
N SER A 188 6.44 7.17 -6.51
CA SER A 188 5.13 7.48 -5.93
C SER A 188 5.20 8.12 -4.56
N MET A 189 6.40 8.28 -3.98
CA MET A 189 6.59 8.89 -2.67
C MET A 189 5.87 10.25 -2.57
N PRO A 190 5.05 10.48 -1.53
CA PRO A 190 4.36 11.74 -1.35
C PRO A 190 5.33 12.92 -1.27
N LYS A 191 4.98 14.01 -1.93
CA LYS A 191 5.78 15.23 -1.89
C LYS A 191 5.49 16.00 -0.60
N LEU A 192 6.45 16.78 -0.13
CA LEU A 192 6.32 17.60 1.09
C LEU A 192 5.08 18.52 1.07
N PHE A 193 4.65 18.95 -0.12
CA PHE A 193 3.47 19.81 -0.32
C PHE A 193 2.14 19.05 -0.44
N ASP A 194 2.15 17.71 -0.47
CA ASP A 194 0.92 16.92 -0.50
C ASP A 194 0.09 17.10 0.79
N LYS A 195 -1.20 16.77 0.72
CA LYS A 195 -2.10 16.81 1.88
C LYS A 195 -1.66 15.82 2.95
N LYS A 196 -1.79 16.19 4.23
CA LYS A 196 -1.49 15.31 5.39
C LYS A 196 -2.12 13.92 5.23
N SER A 197 -3.40 13.85 4.87
CA SER A 197 -4.12 12.58 4.70
C SER A 197 -3.48 11.66 3.66
N LYS A 198 -2.99 12.23 2.54
CA LYS A 198 -2.29 11.47 1.49
C LYS A 198 -0.97 10.93 2.01
N ILE A 199 -0.15 11.77 2.64
CA ILE A 199 1.17 11.38 3.15
C ILE A 199 1.02 10.28 4.21
N VAL A 200 0.15 10.48 5.20
CA VAL A 200 -0.09 9.54 6.30
C VAL A 200 -0.61 8.21 5.78
N SER A 201 -1.63 8.21 4.91
CA SER A 201 -2.21 6.96 4.39
C SER A 201 -1.21 6.18 3.53
N PHE A 202 -0.42 6.88 2.71
CA PHE A 202 0.62 6.23 1.90
C PHE A 202 1.67 5.55 2.78
N VAL A 203 2.20 6.28 3.76
CA VAL A 203 3.25 5.76 4.67
C VAL A 203 2.72 4.61 5.53
N GLU A 204 1.48 4.69 6.01
CA GLU A 204 0.85 3.61 6.78
C GLU A 204 0.69 2.33 5.95
N CYS A 205 0.20 2.45 4.71
CA CYS A 205 0.09 1.30 3.82
C CYS A 205 1.47 0.74 3.45
N MET A 206 2.45 1.61 3.21
CA MET A 206 3.81 1.23 2.86
C MET A 206 4.52 0.50 4.01
N LEU A 207 4.44 1.01 5.24
CA LEU A 207 5.02 0.35 6.42
C LEU A 207 4.32 -0.98 6.74
N GLY A 208 3.04 -1.11 6.42
CA GLY A 208 2.33 -2.38 6.56
C GLY A 208 2.92 -3.53 5.72
N LEU A 209 3.59 -3.24 4.59
CA LEU A 209 4.28 -4.24 3.77
C LEU A 209 5.49 -4.88 4.48
N ASP A 210 6.03 -4.19 5.48
CA ASP A 210 7.18 -4.64 6.26
C ASP A 210 6.82 -5.83 7.18
N ASN A 211 5.52 -6.16 7.29
CA ASN A 211 5.07 -7.24 8.16
C ASN A 211 5.36 -8.67 7.66
N ASP A 212 5.94 -8.84 6.48
CA ASP A 212 6.00 -10.12 5.78
C ASP A 212 7.38 -10.36 5.13
N ARG A 213 7.58 -11.51 4.45
CA ARG A 213 8.81 -11.81 3.67
C ARG A 213 9.21 -10.71 2.68
N MET A 214 8.23 -9.96 2.19
CA MET A 214 8.47 -8.79 1.35
C MET A 214 9.14 -7.64 2.12
N GLY A 215 8.84 -7.50 3.42
CA GLY A 215 9.52 -6.62 4.37
C GLY A 215 11.00 -6.93 4.51
N ASP A 216 11.39 -8.21 4.57
CA ASP A 216 12.83 -8.55 4.60
C ASP A 216 13.59 -8.02 3.37
N LEU A 217 12.92 -7.91 2.22
CA LEU A 217 13.51 -7.47 0.96
C LEU A 217 13.48 -5.95 0.74
N ILE A 218 12.43 -5.27 1.20
CA ILE A 218 12.18 -3.86 0.89
C ILE A 218 12.08 -3.01 2.17
N GLY A 219 11.75 -3.59 3.32
CA GLY A 219 11.50 -2.95 4.60
C GLY A 219 12.57 -1.96 5.03
N ALA A 220 13.85 -2.36 4.97
CA ALA A 220 14.96 -1.46 5.29
C ALA A 220 14.97 -0.19 4.43
N LEU A 221 14.63 -0.31 3.16
CA LEU A 221 14.49 0.82 2.25
C LEU A 221 13.24 1.65 2.55
N LEU A 222 12.10 1.00 2.79
CA LEU A 222 10.84 1.71 3.10
C LEU A 222 11.03 2.55 4.36
N LEU A 223 11.63 1.96 5.39
CA LEU A 223 11.93 2.63 6.65
C LEU A 223 12.92 3.78 6.46
N ALA A 224 13.97 3.60 5.66
CA ALA A 224 14.87 4.70 5.28
C ALA A 224 14.12 5.85 4.60
N LYS A 225 13.22 5.57 3.66
CA LYS A 225 12.43 6.59 2.95
C LYS A 225 11.50 7.36 3.88
N VAL A 226 10.89 6.70 4.87
CA VAL A 226 10.05 7.39 5.87
C VAL A 226 10.89 8.30 6.76
N VAL A 227 12.05 7.82 7.22
CA VAL A 227 12.94 8.62 8.07
C VAL A 227 13.53 9.81 7.30
N ASP A 228 13.87 9.64 6.02
CA ASP A 228 14.29 10.75 5.16
C ASP A 228 13.18 11.79 5.01
N LEU A 229 11.93 11.36 4.73
CA LEU A 229 10.77 12.24 4.64
C LEU A 229 10.50 12.99 5.97
N LEU A 230 10.62 12.30 7.10
CA LEU A 230 10.50 12.89 8.44
C LEU A 230 11.60 13.92 8.69
N THR A 231 12.83 13.61 8.30
CA THR A 231 13.99 14.50 8.49
C THR A 231 13.87 15.76 7.61
N GLU A 232 13.39 15.62 6.38
CA GLU A 232 13.10 16.75 5.47
C GLU A 232 11.99 17.65 6.03
N LEU A 233 10.89 17.06 6.50
CA LEU A 233 9.81 17.82 7.14
C LEU A 233 10.27 18.52 8.43
N ASP A 234 11.16 17.88 9.21
CA ASP A 234 11.72 18.43 10.45
C ASP A 234 12.73 19.57 10.15
N ALA A 235 13.54 19.44 9.09
CA ALA A 235 14.44 20.51 8.67
C ALA A 235 13.67 21.77 8.19
N LEU A 236 12.48 21.58 7.63
CA LEU A 236 11.59 22.65 7.17
C LEU A 236 10.73 23.26 8.29
N PHE A 237 10.95 22.91 9.57
CA PHE A 237 10.19 23.50 10.70
C PHE A 237 10.28 25.03 10.73
N GLY A 238 9.30 25.65 10.09
CA GLY A 238 9.04 27.09 10.12
C GLY A 238 7.55 27.44 10.01
N GLY A 239 6.64 26.46 9.88
CA GLY A 239 5.19 26.70 9.74
C GLY A 239 4.30 25.59 10.28
N ASN A 240 3.10 25.97 10.76
CA ASN A 240 2.11 25.10 11.42
C ASN A 240 1.71 23.85 10.59
N ALA A 241 1.65 23.98 9.26
CA ALA A 241 1.26 22.88 8.37
C ALA A 241 2.26 21.71 8.33
N CYS A 242 3.56 21.95 8.58
CA CYS A 242 4.56 20.87 8.65
C CYS A 242 4.44 20.11 9.98
N ALA A 243 4.13 20.82 11.08
CA ALA A 243 3.94 20.22 12.40
C ALA A 243 2.78 19.21 12.39
N GLU A 244 1.64 19.56 11.79
CA GLU A 244 0.49 18.66 11.70
C GLU A 244 0.78 17.39 10.88
N LYS A 245 1.57 17.52 9.79
CA LYS A 245 1.97 16.38 8.96
C LYS A 245 2.89 15.43 9.73
N LEU A 246 3.88 16.00 10.42
CA LEU A 246 4.81 15.26 11.24
C LEU A 246 4.11 14.53 12.38
N ASP A 247 3.19 15.17 13.08
CA ASP A 247 2.39 14.53 14.13
C ASP A 247 1.66 13.29 13.61
N GLY A 248 1.02 13.39 12.43
CA GLY A 248 0.36 12.23 11.80
C GLY A 248 1.33 11.10 11.44
N LEU A 249 2.52 11.43 10.93
CA LEU A 249 3.54 10.44 10.58
C LEU A 249 4.16 9.78 11.80
N MET A 250 4.34 10.54 12.89
CA MET A 250 4.85 10.00 14.15
C MET A 250 3.93 8.96 14.74
N VAL A 251 2.61 9.19 14.71
CA VAL A 251 1.65 8.19 15.17
C VAL A 251 1.78 6.90 14.36
N VAL A 252 1.79 7.00 13.03
CA VAL A 252 1.94 5.83 12.14
C VAL A 252 3.25 5.09 12.41
N PHE A 253 4.36 5.81 12.57
CA PHE A 253 5.67 5.18 12.83
C PHE A 253 5.73 4.50 14.21
N CYS A 254 5.15 5.13 15.23
CA CYS A 254 5.07 4.56 16.58
C CYS A 254 4.17 3.32 16.65
N GLU A 255 3.09 3.29 15.87
CA GLU A 255 2.23 2.12 15.71
C GLU A 255 2.98 1.00 14.97
N HIS A 256 3.75 1.33 13.93
CA HIS A 256 4.60 0.37 13.22
C HIS A 256 5.61 -0.30 14.16
N LEU A 257 6.37 0.48 14.93
CA LEU A 257 7.35 -0.06 15.88
C LEU A 257 6.72 -0.93 16.98
N LYS A 258 5.51 -0.59 17.44
CA LYS A 258 4.73 -1.44 18.35
C LYS A 258 4.41 -2.78 17.69
N SER A 259 3.92 -2.75 16.46
CA SER A 259 3.66 -3.96 15.68
C SER A 259 4.94 -4.79 15.51
N CYS A 260 6.08 -4.18 15.16
CA CYS A 260 7.36 -4.88 15.05
C CYS A 260 7.77 -5.56 16.36
N LYS A 261 7.52 -4.93 17.52
CA LYS A 261 7.76 -5.56 18.83
C LYS A 261 6.87 -6.78 19.04
N GLU A 262 5.58 -6.64 18.77
CA GLU A 262 4.60 -7.73 18.95
C GLU A 262 4.94 -8.95 18.07
N HIS A 263 5.54 -8.72 16.90
CA HIS A 263 6.00 -9.77 15.99
C HIS A 263 7.47 -10.18 16.18
N GLY A 264 8.17 -9.64 17.18
CA GLY A 264 9.55 -10.01 17.52
C GLY A 264 10.62 -9.54 16.53
N ARG A 265 10.30 -8.60 15.62
CA ARG A 265 11.23 -8.06 14.62
C ARG A 265 11.90 -6.77 15.04
N LEU A 266 11.42 -6.09 16.08
CA LEU A 266 11.93 -4.79 16.52
C LEU A 266 13.47 -4.64 16.52
N PRO A 267 14.29 -5.64 16.93
CA PRO A 267 15.75 -5.51 16.85
C PRO A 267 16.31 -5.31 15.43
N GLN A 268 15.75 -5.99 14.41
CA GLN A 268 16.20 -5.89 13.01
C GLN A 268 15.88 -4.48 12.45
N GLU A 269 14.67 -4.00 12.70
CA GLU A 269 14.22 -2.67 12.35
C GLU A 269 15.02 -1.60 13.12
N PHE A 270 15.42 -1.90 14.36
CA PHE A 270 16.25 -1.02 15.17
C PHE A 270 17.68 -0.88 14.63
N ASP A 271 18.28 -1.93 14.08
CA ASP A 271 19.58 -1.86 13.40
C ASP A 271 19.55 -0.93 12.17
N ILE A 272 18.48 -1.02 11.38
CA ILE A 272 18.26 -0.13 10.23
C ILE A 272 18.09 1.32 10.72
N LEU A 273 17.28 1.53 11.77
CA LEU A 273 17.10 2.84 12.40
C LEU A 273 18.43 3.42 12.91
N LYS A 274 19.28 2.64 13.58
CA LYS A 274 20.62 3.08 14.03
C LYS A 274 21.48 3.53 12.86
N THR A 275 21.46 2.76 11.76
CA THR A 275 22.21 3.08 10.54
C THR A 275 21.76 4.41 9.94
N ILE A 276 20.45 4.62 9.81
CA ILE A 276 19.88 5.86 9.29
C ILE A 276 20.12 7.02 10.28
N PHE A 277 19.98 6.79 11.58
CA PHE A 277 20.24 7.79 12.62
C PHE A 277 21.68 8.31 12.55
N ARG A 278 22.64 7.41 12.34
CA ARG A 278 24.05 7.78 12.11
C ARG A 278 24.22 8.64 10.87
N ALA A 279 23.59 8.25 9.77
CA ALA A 279 23.74 8.91 8.47
C ALA A 279 22.98 10.25 8.38
N SER A 280 21.75 10.33 8.83
CA SER A 280 20.86 11.48 8.57
C SER A 280 20.75 12.42 9.77
N VAL A 281 20.77 11.90 11.01
CA VAL A 281 20.37 12.67 12.21
C VAL A 281 21.57 13.28 12.93
N LEU A 282 22.72 12.60 12.96
CA LEU A 282 23.93 13.16 13.56
C LEU A 282 24.48 14.36 12.77
N ARG A 283 24.19 14.46 11.47
CA ARG A 283 24.59 15.58 10.59
C ARG A 283 23.60 16.75 10.61
N VAL A 284 22.31 16.48 10.85
CA VAL A 284 21.25 17.50 10.89
C VAL A 284 20.90 17.80 12.35
N HIS A 285 21.71 18.65 12.98
CA HIS A 285 21.74 19.00 14.42
C HIS A 285 20.43 19.51 15.08
N LYS A 286 19.30 19.46 14.39
CA LYS A 286 18.01 20.00 14.86
C LYS A 286 16.85 19.01 14.86
N SER A 287 17.02 17.78 14.34
CA SER A 287 15.88 16.88 14.23
C SER A 287 15.48 16.28 15.59
N LYS A 288 14.40 16.81 16.19
CA LYS A 288 13.84 16.30 17.46
C LYS A 288 13.04 15.02 17.23
N PHE A 289 12.54 14.82 16.02
CA PHE A 289 11.63 13.71 15.68
C PHE A 289 12.39 12.38 15.57
N ALA A 290 13.51 12.36 14.86
CA ALA A 290 14.29 11.13 14.74
C ALA A 290 14.91 10.71 16.09
N GLN A 291 15.27 11.66 16.95
CA GLN A 291 15.66 11.37 18.33
C GLN A 291 14.52 10.73 19.11
N PHE A 292 13.31 11.27 19.02
CA PHE A 292 12.13 10.69 19.67
C PHE A 292 11.88 9.25 19.22
N ILE A 293 11.97 8.97 17.91
CA ILE A 293 11.77 7.62 17.37
C ILE A 293 12.76 6.62 17.97
N MET A 294 14.04 6.98 18.05
CA MET A 294 15.06 6.13 18.68
C MET A 294 14.74 5.84 20.15
N PHE A 295 14.38 6.89 20.92
CA PHE A 295 13.99 6.72 22.32
C PHE A 295 12.73 5.89 22.48
N TYR A 296 11.76 6.06 21.59
CA TYR A 296 10.52 5.30 21.63
C TYR A 296 10.78 3.82 21.34
N ALA A 297 11.59 3.48 20.33
CA ALA A 297 12.01 2.11 20.08
C ALA A 297 12.75 1.49 21.30
N CYS A 298 13.65 2.24 21.94
CA CYS A 298 14.31 1.80 23.18
C CYS A 298 13.31 1.62 24.33
N SER A 299 12.26 2.44 24.41
CA SER A 299 11.23 2.30 25.45
C SER A 299 10.33 1.08 25.22
N LEU A 300 10.20 0.64 23.97
CA LEU A 300 9.49 -0.59 23.62
C LEU A 300 10.30 -1.82 24.02
N ASP A 301 11.62 -1.86 23.79
CA ASP A 301 12.48 -2.97 24.22
C ASP A 301 13.75 -2.44 24.90
N PRO A 302 13.69 -2.18 26.21
CA PRO A 302 14.83 -1.64 26.94
C PRO A 302 16.02 -2.59 26.95
N GLU A 303 15.77 -3.90 27.07
CA GLU A 303 16.79 -4.93 27.29
C GLU A 303 17.70 -5.09 26.07
N ILE A 304 17.13 -5.14 24.87
CA ILE A 304 17.89 -5.30 23.62
C ILE A 304 18.16 -3.92 23.00
N CYS A 305 17.10 -3.23 22.57
CA CYS A 305 17.25 -1.97 21.81
C CYS A 305 17.85 -0.86 22.68
N GLY A 306 17.44 -0.75 23.95
CA GLY A 306 17.99 0.23 24.88
C GLY A 306 19.49 0.04 25.16
N LEU A 307 19.90 -1.20 25.43
CA LEU A 307 21.30 -1.55 25.64
C LEU A 307 22.15 -1.31 24.39
N GLU A 308 21.69 -1.79 23.23
CA GLU A 308 22.39 -1.58 21.96
C GLU A 308 22.52 -0.10 21.60
N PHE A 309 21.51 0.71 21.90
CA PHE A 309 21.57 2.15 21.68
C PHE A 309 22.58 2.83 22.61
N ALA A 310 22.63 2.44 23.88
CA ALA A 310 23.60 2.95 24.83
C ALA A 310 25.04 2.60 24.41
N LEU A 311 25.28 1.38 23.95
CA LEU A 311 26.56 0.95 23.38
C LEU A 311 26.90 1.73 22.12
N PHE A 312 25.94 1.93 21.21
CA PHE A 312 26.12 2.70 20.00
C PHE A 312 26.50 4.17 20.28
N LEU A 313 25.81 4.83 21.21
CA LEU A 313 26.15 6.18 21.65
C LEU A 313 27.53 6.22 22.32
N SER A 314 27.85 5.23 23.14
CA SER A 314 29.17 5.11 23.79
C SER A 314 30.29 4.94 22.76
N ASP A 315 30.08 4.12 21.72
CA ASP A 315 31.04 3.93 20.63
C ASP A 315 31.26 5.23 19.84
N ILE A 316 30.20 5.99 19.55
CA ILE A 316 30.32 7.32 18.92
C ILE A 316 31.14 8.27 19.81
N PHE A 317 30.90 8.24 21.12
CA PHE A 317 31.61 9.09 22.08
C PHE A 317 33.09 8.73 22.21
N ILE A 318 33.41 7.43 22.27
CA ILE A 318 34.77 6.90 22.45
C ILE A 318 35.57 7.03 21.16
N LYS A 319 34.98 6.76 19.99
CA LYS A 319 35.72 6.76 18.71
C LYS A 319 36.19 8.13 18.25
N LYS A 320 35.71 9.25 18.80
CA LYS A 320 36.27 10.63 18.68
C LYS A 320 36.75 11.15 17.31
N GLU A 321 36.58 10.43 16.19
CA GLU A 321 37.37 10.67 14.97
C GLU A 321 36.63 11.16 13.73
N GLU A 322 35.32 11.40 13.74
CA GLU A 322 34.69 11.93 12.51
C GLU A 322 34.04 13.30 12.60
N ASP A 323 33.56 13.80 13.74
CA ASP A 323 33.08 15.19 13.81
C ASP A 323 32.96 15.67 15.26
N SER A 324 33.63 16.77 15.62
CA SER A 324 33.51 17.45 16.94
C SER A 324 32.06 17.76 17.34
N ILE A 325 31.15 17.81 16.37
CA ILE A 325 29.74 18.10 16.59
C ILE A 325 28.97 16.83 17.01
N SER A 326 29.33 15.64 16.50
CA SER A 326 28.70 14.37 16.89
C SER A 326 28.99 14.02 18.35
N SER A 327 30.21 14.28 18.84
CA SER A 327 30.56 14.12 20.25
C SER A 327 29.80 15.09 21.16
N PHE A 328 29.56 16.32 20.71
CA PHE A 328 28.76 17.31 21.45
C PHE A 328 27.27 16.94 21.51
N ILE A 329 26.70 16.36 20.44
CA ILE A 329 25.32 15.85 20.44
C ILE A 329 25.17 14.67 21.41
N CYS A 330 26.11 13.74 21.38
CA CYS A 330 26.12 12.58 22.27
C CYS A 330 26.19 13.05 23.74
N TRP A 331 27.06 14.03 24.02
CA TRP A 331 27.11 14.70 25.32
C TRP A 331 25.80 15.40 25.68
N LYS A 332 25.17 16.13 24.77
CA LYS A 332 23.89 16.82 25.02
C LYS A 332 22.73 15.85 25.27
N LEU A 333 22.65 14.74 24.55
CA LEU A 333 21.68 13.66 24.78
C LEU A 333 21.93 12.99 26.15
N SER A 334 23.20 12.79 26.51
CA SER A 334 23.62 12.27 27.82
C SER A 334 23.31 13.24 28.97
N VAL A 335 23.50 14.56 28.76
CA VAL A 335 23.37 15.62 29.78
C VAL A 335 21.94 16.13 29.94
N SER A 336 21.07 15.98 28.93
CA SER A 336 19.65 16.40 29.03
C SER A 336 18.79 15.51 29.96
N GLY A 337 19.40 14.66 30.79
CA GLY A 337 18.75 13.93 31.89
C GLY A 337 17.85 12.75 31.50
N LYS A 338 17.59 12.52 30.21
CA LYS A 338 16.78 11.36 29.76
C LYS A 338 17.58 10.08 29.59
N VAL A 339 18.89 10.19 29.33
CA VAL A 339 19.78 9.03 29.23
C VAL A 339 20.29 8.62 30.62
N SER A 340 20.54 9.56 31.55
CA SER A 340 20.85 9.20 32.94
C SER A 340 19.69 8.45 33.60
N GLY A 341 18.43 8.83 33.40
CA GLY A 341 17.30 8.05 33.91
C GLY A 341 17.19 6.62 33.33
N LEU A 342 17.70 6.39 32.12
CA LEU A 342 17.78 5.07 31.49
C LEU A 342 19.01 4.28 31.99
N ILE A 343 20.16 4.92 32.17
CA ILE A 343 21.38 4.31 32.70
C ILE A 343 21.24 4.02 34.21
N ASP A 344 20.62 4.91 34.99
CA ASP A 344 20.35 4.74 36.42
C ASP A 344 19.25 3.69 36.67
N ALA A 345 18.32 3.49 35.73
CA ALA A 345 17.39 2.36 35.74
C ALA A 345 18.06 1.03 35.35
N PHE A 346 19.14 1.07 34.56
CA PHE A 346 19.92 -0.10 34.13
C PHE A 346 21.03 -0.51 35.12
N LEU A 347 21.54 0.42 35.95
CA LEU A 347 22.57 0.14 36.96
C LEU A 347 22.00 -0.28 38.32
N ASN A 348 20.68 -0.20 38.51
CA ASN A 348 19.98 -0.58 39.76
C ASN A 348 19.06 -1.81 39.60
N LEU A 349 19.23 -2.58 38.52
CA LEU A 349 18.74 -3.95 38.31
C LEU A 349 19.97 -4.86 38.14
#